data_AF-A0A853R4K5-F1
#
_entry.id   AF-A0A853R4K5-F1
#
_cell.length_a   1.000
_cell.length_b   1.000
_cell.length_c   1.000
_cell.angle_alpha   90.00
_cell.angle_beta   90.00
_cell.angle_gamma   90.00
#
_symmetry.space_group_name_H-M   'P 1'
#
loop_
_entity.id
_entity.type
_entity.pdbx_description
1 polymer ?
#
loop_
_entity_poly.entity_id
_entity_poly.type
_entity_poly.pdbx_seq_one_letter_code
_entity_poly.pdbx_strand_id
1 'polypeptide(L)'
;MPMIPAFCDSCSKPFPSGIFVENCLNITMTGNRSGPCPNCGGMGSVPDGVFNVIGNAIEILNAPSRTIEQLKRYAQVLDEAKEQRLSREEIKQKIDNEVPEFSSISQFLPKTRSEMYAFLALIISILTYLTPLMMSDKGISEDEVENLINNSIQQMFIQQEVDRLKKENEELRKFEFLSPSRNSDCPCGSSQKYKNCCGQLI
;
A
#
# COMPACT_ATOMS: atom_id res chain seq x y z
N MET A 1 11.99 -6.78 12.99
CA MET A 1 12.77 -5.66 12.43
C MET A 1 12.19 -5.25 11.08
N PRO A 2 11.47 -4.12 11.00
CA PRO A 2 11.02 -3.57 9.73
C PRO A 2 12.22 -3.18 8.86
N MET A 3 12.03 -3.32 7.56
CA MET A 3 13.06 -3.16 6.55
C MET A 3 12.66 -2.04 5.60
N ILE A 4 13.56 -1.11 5.36
CA ILE A 4 13.34 -0.03 4.40
C ILE A 4 13.49 -0.63 2.99
N PRO A 5 12.52 -0.47 2.07
CA PRO A 5 12.66 -1.01 0.72
C PRO A 5 13.61 -0.16 -0.15
N ALA A 6 14.22 -0.79 -1.14
CA ALA A 6 14.89 -0.11 -2.27
C ALA A 6 14.05 -0.26 -3.54
N PHE A 7 14.14 0.70 -4.45
CA PHE A 7 13.47 0.66 -5.76
C PHE A 7 14.51 0.59 -6.87
N CYS A 8 14.42 -0.43 -7.73
CA CYS A 8 15.44 -0.61 -8.77
C CYS A 8 15.42 0.50 -9.82
N ASP A 9 16.58 1.10 -10.11
CA ASP A 9 16.72 2.19 -11.07
C ASP A 9 16.54 1.69 -12.53
N SER A 10 16.68 0.39 -12.77
CA SER A 10 16.62 -0.21 -14.12
C SER A 10 15.25 -0.82 -14.45
N CYS A 11 14.58 -1.47 -13.49
CA CYS A 11 13.31 -2.15 -13.74
C CYS A 11 12.15 -1.71 -12.82
N SER A 12 12.37 -0.70 -11.97
CA SER A 12 11.38 -0.07 -11.10
C SER A 12 10.68 -0.99 -10.10
N LYS A 13 11.14 -2.23 -9.92
CA LYS A 13 10.57 -3.15 -8.92
C LYS A 13 11.13 -2.83 -7.54
N PRO A 14 10.28 -2.80 -6.49
CA PRO A 14 10.76 -2.74 -5.12
C PRO A 14 11.45 -4.05 -4.75
N PHE A 15 12.51 -3.97 -3.94
CA PHE A 15 13.21 -5.13 -3.41
C PHE A 15 13.81 -4.84 -2.03
N PRO A 16 14.19 -5.89 -1.27
CA PRO A 16 14.80 -5.71 0.04
C PRO A 16 16.09 -4.90 -0.04
N SER A 17 16.16 -3.74 0.62
CA SER A 17 17.40 -2.93 0.60
C SER A 17 18.52 -3.55 1.45
N GLY A 18 18.16 -4.41 2.41
CA GLY A 18 19.05 -4.92 3.45
C GLY A 18 19.20 -3.97 4.66
N ILE A 19 18.55 -2.80 4.64
CA ILE A 19 18.55 -1.84 5.74
C ILE A 19 17.40 -2.17 6.68
N PHE A 20 17.74 -2.63 7.88
CA PHE A 20 16.81 -2.92 8.96
C PHE A 20 16.94 -1.85 10.03
N VAL A 21 15.79 -1.39 10.51
CA VAL A 21 15.69 -0.33 11.50
C VAL A 21 14.65 -0.75 12.52
N GLU A 22 14.87 -0.47 13.80
CA GLU A 22 13.88 -0.80 14.84
C GLU A 22 13.89 0.25 15.93
N ASN A 23 12.70 0.76 16.27
CA ASN A 23 12.47 1.71 17.37
C ASN A 23 13.42 2.91 17.34
N CYS A 24 13.55 3.53 16.17
CA CYS A 24 14.43 4.67 15.94
C CYS A 24 13.60 5.85 15.44
N LEU A 25 13.88 7.04 15.94
CA LEU A 25 13.20 8.29 15.58
C LEU A 25 14.16 9.20 14.82
N ASN A 26 13.62 10.04 13.92
CA ASN A 26 14.36 11.05 13.16
C ASN A 26 15.55 10.50 12.34
N ILE A 27 15.35 9.38 11.67
CA ILE A 27 16.38 8.75 10.85
C ILE A 27 16.45 9.47 9.52
N THR A 28 17.58 10.09 9.23
CA THR A 28 17.82 10.72 7.92
C THR A 28 18.46 9.72 6.96
N MET A 29 17.83 9.50 5.81
CA MET A 29 18.37 8.73 4.70
C MET A 29 18.61 9.65 3.52
N THR A 30 19.79 9.58 2.90
CA THR A 30 20.16 10.41 1.76
C THR A 30 21.13 9.69 0.84
N GLY A 31 20.77 9.54 -0.44
CA GLY A 31 21.61 8.95 -1.47
C GLY A 31 21.93 7.47 -1.24
N ASN A 32 21.12 6.77 -0.44
CA ASN A 32 21.34 5.37 -0.12
C ASN A 32 21.00 4.49 -1.33
N ARG A 33 21.87 3.53 -1.66
CA ARG A 33 21.66 2.58 -2.77
C ARG A 33 21.76 1.15 -2.28
N SER A 34 21.04 0.26 -2.92
CA SER A 34 21.07 -1.18 -2.64
C SER A 34 21.12 -1.99 -3.93
N GLY A 35 21.72 -3.17 -3.87
CA GLY A 35 21.79 -4.09 -5.00
C GLY A 35 22.63 -5.33 -4.68
N PRO A 36 22.62 -6.33 -5.57
CA PRO A 36 21.93 -6.32 -6.87
C PRO A 36 20.41 -6.54 -6.75
N CYS A 37 19.64 -5.92 -7.64
CA CYS A 37 18.20 -6.15 -7.76
C CYS A 37 17.95 -7.62 -8.12
N PRO A 38 17.16 -8.38 -7.32
CA PRO A 38 16.91 -9.80 -7.59
C PRO A 38 16.22 -10.08 -8.93
N ASN A 39 15.60 -9.07 -9.54
CA ASN A 39 14.85 -9.22 -10.78
C ASN A 39 15.69 -8.97 -12.05
N CYS A 40 16.66 -8.06 -12.02
CA CYS A 40 17.42 -7.65 -13.22
C CYS A 40 18.92 -7.48 -13.01
N GLY A 41 19.42 -7.62 -11.78
CA GLY A 41 20.83 -7.41 -11.43
C GLY A 41 21.27 -5.95 -11.30
N GLY A 42 20.41 -4.98 -11.65
CA GLY A 42 20.71 -3.56 -11.53
C GLY A 42 20.77 -3.06 -10.09
N MET A 43 21.23 -1.82 -9.89
CA MET A 43 21.16 -1.15 -8.59
C MET A 43 19.78 -0.52 -8.37
N GLY A 44 19.43 -0.26 -7.12
CA GLY A 44 18.26 0.51 -6.74
C GLY A 44 18.57 1.56 -5.69
N SER A 45 17.67 2.53 -5.59
CA SER A 45 17.76 3.65 -4.68
C SER A 45 16.81 3.44 -3.50
N VAL A 46 17.28 3.72 -2.30
CA VAL A 46 16.46 3.74 -1.08
C VAL A 46 15.90 5.15 -0.93
N PRO A 47 14.61 5.32 -0.56
CA PRO A 47 14.00 6.65 -0.46
C PRO A 47 14.76 7.60 0.46
N ASP A 48 14.98 8.82 -0.03
CA ASP A 48 15.52 9.92 0.77
C ASP A 48 14.42 10.50 1.66
N GLY A 49 14.79 10.88 2.89
CA GLY A 49 13.86 11.50 3.82
C GLY A 49 14.25 11.34 5.28
N VAL A 50 13.37 11.85 6.14
CA VAL A 50 13.41 11.67 7.59
C VAL A 50 12.29 10.71 7.99
N PHE A 51 12.65 9.64 8.69
CA PHE A 51 11.75 8.55 9.04
C PHE A 51 11.71 8.33 10.55
N ASN A 52 10.52 8.02 11.06
CA ASN A 52 10.33 7.38 12.36
C ASN A 52 9.99 5.91 12.13
N VAL A 53 10.57 5.03 12.93
CA VAL A 53 10.27 3.59 12.90
C VAL A 53 9.85 3.19 14.30
N ILE A 54 8.54 2.99 14.49
CA ILE A 54 7.93 2.63 15.77
C ILE A 54 7.28 1.25 15.61
N GLY A 55 7.83 0.25 16.32
CA GLY A 55 7.41 -1.15 16.14
C GLY A 55 7.65 -1.65 14.72
N ASN A 56 6.56 -1.95 13.99
CA ASN A 56 6.60 -2.42 12.60
C ASN A 56 6.16 -1.35 11.58
N ALA A 57 5.87 -0.13 12.03
CA ALA A 57 5.47 0.97 11.16
C ALA A 57 6.67 1.85 10.82
N ILE A 58 6.76 2.25 9.54
CA ILE A 58 7.68 3.29 9.06
C ILE A 58 6.80 4.51 8.78
N GLU A 59 6.97 5.56 9.58
CA GLU A 59 6.34 6.86 9.40
C GLU A 59 7.33 7.79 8.69
N ILE A 60 6.86 8.45 7.62
CA ILE A 60 7.65 9.40 6.85
C ILE A 60 7.36 10.78 7.41
N LEU A 61 8.33 11.38 8.11
CA LEU A 61 8.20 12.72 8.68
C LEU A 61 8.44 13.81 7.63
N ASN A 62 9.38 13.57 6.71
CA ASN A 62 9.71 14.52 5.67
C ASN A 62 10.37 13.77 4.51
N ALA A 63 9.71 13.75 3.35
CA ALA A 63 10.33 13.33 2.10
C ALA A 63 10.56 14.58 1.24
N PRO A 64 11.64 14.65 0.43
CA PRO A 64 11.87 15.80 -0.42
C PRO A 64 10.64 16.09 -1.28
N SER A 65 10.04 17.28 -1.12
CA SER A 65 8.94 17.81 -1.94
C SER A 65 9.31 17.98 -3.43
N ARG A 66 10.57 17.70 -3.77
CA ARG A 66 11.16 17.84 -5.10
C ARG A 66 10.24 17.30 -6.19
N THR A 67 9.69 16.09 -6.05
CA THR A 67 8.81 15.52 -7.10
C THR A 67 7.57 16.38 -7.37
N ILE A 68 6.94 16.94 -6.33
CA ILE A 68 5.74 17.78 -6.49
C ILE A 68 6.12 19.14 -7.09
N GLU A 69 7.19 19.74 -6.61
CA GLU A 69 7.70 21.02 -7.14
C GLU A 69 8.14 20.89 -8.61
N GLN A 70 8.76 19.76 -8.97
CA GLN A 70 9.15 19.43 -10.33
C GLN A 70 7.92 19.23 -11.22
N LEU A 71 6.89 18.51 -10.74
CA LEU A 71 5.62 18.37 -11.46
C LEU A 71 4.90 19.70 -11.66
N LYS A 72 4.94 20.60 -10.67
CA LYS A 72 4.39 21.96 -10.80
C LYS A 72 5.13 22.78 -11.85
N ARG A 73 6.48 22.77 -11.82
CA ARG A 73 7.29 23.43 -12.85
C ARG A 73 7.00 22.87 -14.24
N TYR A 74 6.90 21.55 -14.36
CA TYR A 74 6.53 20.91 -15.62
C TYR A 74 5.15 21.35 -16.09
N ALA A 75 4.13 21.35 -15.23
CA ALA A 75 2.79 21.84 -15.57
C ALA A 75 2.82 23.28 -16.07
N GLN A 76 3.60 24.15 -15.41
CA GLN A 76 3.77 25.55 -15.82
C GLN A 76 4.42 25.68 -17.20
N VAL A 77 5.50 24.93 -17.46
CA VAL A 77 6.18 24.90 -18.78
C VAL A 77 5.19 24.52 -19.88
N LEU A 78 4.35 23.51 -19.64
CA LEU A 78 3.35 23.06 -20.61
C LEU A 78 2.22 24.08 -20.82
N ASP A 79 1.79 24.76 -19.76
CA ASP A 79 0.73 25.76 -19.85
C ASP A 79 1.20 26.99 -20.63
N GLU A 80 2.39 27.51 -20.33
CA GLU A 80 3.01 28.60 -21.08
C GLU A 80 3.20 28.22 -22.56
N ALA A 81 3.62 26.98 -22.83
CA ALA A 81 3.78 26.50 -24.19
C ALA A 81 2.46 26.43 -24.97
N LYS A 82 1.37 26.05 -24.30
CA LYS A 82 0.02 26.02 -24.86
C LYS A 82 -0.49 27.43 -25.12
N GLU A 83 -0.32 28.36 -24.17
CA GLU A 83 -0.73 29.76 -24.32
C GLU A 83 0.02 30.45 -25.47
N GLN A 84 1.33 30.26 -25.55
CA GLN A 84 2.20 30.84 -26.58
C GLN A 84 2.10 30.12 -27.93
N ARG A 85 1.35 29.00 -28.00
CA ARG A 85 1.21 28.15 -29.19
C ARG A 85 2.55 27.73 -29.80
N LEU A 86 3.47 27.28 -28.93
CA LEU A 86 4.79 26.82 -29.34
C LEU A 86 4.72 25.57 -30.23
N SER A 87 5.70 25.45 -31.14
CA SER A 87 5.90 24.24 -31.93
C SER A 87 6.45 23.09 -31.08
N ARG A 88 6.37 21.86 -31.60
CA ARG A 88 6.83 20.66 -30.91
C ARG A 88 8.31 20.73 -30.54
N GLU A 89 9.13 21.24 -31.44
CA GLU A 89 10.56 21.40 -31.27
C GLU A 89 10.89 22.46 -30.20
N GLU A 90 10.14 23.56 -30.15
CA GLU A 90 10.27 24.60 -29.12
C GLU A 90 9.83 24.08 -27.74
N ILE A 91 8.73 23.33 -27.68
CA ILE A 91 8.26 22.68 -26.44
C ILE A 91 9.33 21.72 -25.92
N LYS A 92 9.90 20.91 -26.79
CA LYS A 92 10.96 19.97 -26.44
C LYS A 92 12.18 20.70 -25.86
N GLN A 93 12.66 21.74 -26.54
CA GLN A 93 13.77 22.55 -26.03
C GLN A 93 13.45 23.18 -24.68
N LYS A 94 12.22 23.66 -24.49
CA LYS A 94 11.80 24.26 -23.22
C LYS A 94 11.80 23.24 -22.06
N ILE A 95 11.29 22.03 -22.32
CA ILE A 95 11.33 20.91 -21.35
C ILE A 95 12.78 20.54 -21.02
N ASP A 96 13.63 20.38 -22.04
CA ASP A 96 15.03 19.98 -21.88
C ASP A 96 15.83 21.02 -21.06
N ASN A 97 15.48 22.31 -21.14
CA ASN A 97 16.17 23.39 -20.44
C ASN A 97 15.63 23.65 -19.02
N GLU A 98 14.30 23.65 -18.84
CA GLU A 98 13.68 24.11 -17.58
C GLU A 98 13.39 22.97 -16.61
N VAL A 99 13.18 21.75 -17.12
CA VAL A 99 12.78 20.57 -16.36
C VAL A 99 13.41 19.30 -16.98
N PRO A 100 14.76 19.20 -17.00
CA PRO A 100 15.50 18.16 -17.72
C PRO A 100 15.16 16.73 -17.27
N GLU A 101 14.69 16.54 -16.03
CA GLU A 101 14.18 15.26 -15.51
C GLU A 101 13.01 14.68 -16.33
N PHE A 102 12.24 15.52 -17.04
CA PHE A 102 11.11 15.10 -17.88
C PHE A 102 11.43 15.11 -19.38
N SER A 103 12.70 15.35 -19.75
CA SER A 103 13.18 15.32 -21.16
C SER A 103 12.82 14.03 -21.88
N SER A 104 12.86 12.87 -21.19
CA SER A 104 12.48 11.58 -21.77
C SER A 104 11.00 11.53 -22.21
N ILE A 105 10.14 12.29 -21.53
CA ILE A 105 8.70 12.32 -21.80
C ILE A 105 8.38 13.19 -23.04
N SER A 106 9.24 14.18 -23.34
CA SER A 106 9.09 15.06 -24.52
C SER A 106 9.04 14.29 -25.85
N GLN A 107 9.61 13.09 -25.88
CA GLN A 107 9.63 12.23 -27.06
C GLN A 107 8.23 11.72 -27.45
N PHE A 108 7.32 11.62 -26.48
CA PHE A 108 5.95 11.15 -26.67
C PHE A 108 4.98 12.27 -27.07
N LEU A 109 5.47 13.51 -27.27
CA LEU A 109 4.63 14.61 -27.72
C LEU A 109 4.05 14.33 -29.12
N PRO A 110 2.72 14.49 -29.31
CA PRO A 110 2.04 14.29 -30.58
C PRO A 110 2.64 15.15 -31.70
N LYS A 111 2.56 14.65 -32.94
CA LYS A 111 3.14 15.33 -34.11
C LYS A 111 2.23 16.40 -34.69
N THR A 112 0.92 16.26 -34.56
CA THR A 112 -0.04 17.23 -35.12
C THR A 112 -0.36 18.31 -34.09
N ARG A 113 -0.54 19.56 -34.56
CA ARG A 113 -0.79 20.71 -33.67
C ARG A 113 -2.04 20.52 -32.82
N SER A 114 -3.13 20.04 -33.42
CA SER A 114 -4.41 19.85 -32.74
C SER A 114 -4.33 18.77 -31.65
N GLU A 115 -3.69 17.64 -31.94
CA GLU A 115 -3.49 16.56 -30.96
C GLU A 115 -2.51 17.00 -29.87
N MET A 116 -1.48 17.79 -30.22
CA MET A 116 -0.51 18.29 -29.26
C MET A 116 -1.17 19.18 -28.21
N TYR A 117 -1.97 20.17 -28.60
CA TYR A 117 -2.65 21.03 -27.62
C TYR A 117 -3.73 20.31 -26.82
N ALA A 118 -4.44 19.36 -27.42
CA ALA A 118 -5.39 18.52 -26.70
C ALA A 118 -4.68 17.63 -25.65
N PHE A 119 -3.54 17.06 -26.01
CA PHE A 119 -2.69 16.26 -25.13
C PHE A 119 -2.10 17.08 -23.99
N LEU A 120 -1.57 18.27 -24.29
CA LEU A 120 -1.07 19.20 -23.27
C LEU A 120 -2.18 19.62 -22.31
N ALA A 121 -3.37 19.96 -22.82
CA ALA A 121 -4.51 20.31 -22.00
C ALA A 121 -4.92 19.15 -21.06
N LEU A 122 -4.93 17.91 -21.56
CA LEU A 122 -5.21 16.73 -20.76
C LEU A 122 -4.18 16.53 -19.64
N ILE A 123 -2.88 16.64 -19.97
CA ILE A 123 -1.80 16.53 -18.97
C ILE A 123 -1.95 17.61 -17.91
N ILE A 124 -2.17 18.86 -18.31
CA ILE A 124 -2.36 19.98 -17.38
C ILE A 124 -3.57 19.72 -16.48
N SER A 125 -4.68 19.22 -17.02
CA SER A 125 -5.87 18.87 -16.21
C SER A 125 -5.57 17.79 -15.17
N ILE A 126 -4.84 16.73 -15.55
CA ILE A 126 -4.45 15.66 -14.63
C ILE A 126 -3.52 16.21 -13.54
N LEU A 127 -2.49 16.96 -13.91
CA LEU A 127 -1.54 17.54 -12.96
C LEU A 127 -2.24 18.53 -12.02
N THR A 128 -3.14 19.37 -12.53
CA THR A 128 -3.92 20.32 -11.73
C THR A 128 -4.82 19.60 -10.74
N TYR A 129 -5.41 18.47 -11.13
CA TYR A 129 -6.24 17.64 -10.26
C TYR A 129 -5.43 16.90 -9.20
N LEU A 130 -4.29 16.30 -9.57
CA LEU A 130 -3.47 15.49 -8.67
C LEU A 130 -2.62 16.31 -7.70
N THR A 131 -2.21 17.53 -8.07
CA THR A 131 -1.32 18.36 -7.23
C THR A 131 -1.93 18.64 -5.84
N PRO A 132 -3.22 19.01 -5.70
CA PRO A 132 -3.87 19.13 -4.40
C PRO A 132 -3.95 17.82 -3.60
N LEU A 133 -4.10 16.66 -4.25
CA LEU A 133 -4.10 15.35 -3.58
C LEU A 133 -2.72 15.01 -3.01
N MET A 134 -1.66 15.33 -3.74
CA MET A 134 -0.27 15.10 -3.30
C MET A 134 0.21 16.14 -2.29
N MET A 135 -0.38 17.33 -2.28
CA MET A 135 -0.08 18.43 -1.34
C MET A 135 -1.01 18.50 -0.14
N SER A 136 -1.89 17.51 0.04
CA SER A 136 -2.63 17.40 1.29
C SER A 136 -1.67 17.00 2.41
N ASP A 137 -1.08 18.03 3.02
CA ASP A 137 -0.36 18.00 4.30
C ASP A 137 -1.32 17.79 5.49
N LYS A 138 -2.56 17.39 5.21
CA LYS A 138 -3.39 16.72 6.19
C LYS A 138 -3.00 15.25 6.17
N GLY A 139 -1.90 14.95 6.87
CA GLY A 139 -1.83 13.66 7.54
C GLY A 139 -3.16 13.40 8.25
N ILE A 140 -3.56 12.13 8.26
CA ILE A 140 -4.70 11.64 9.05
C ILE A 140 -4.64 12.36 10.40
N SER A 141 -5.71 13.07 10.80
CA SER A 141 -5.64 13.85 12.04
C SER A 141 -5.26 12.94 13.20
N GLU A 142 -4.56 13.44 14.22
CA GLU A 142 -4.22 12.64 15.40
C GLU A 142 -5.47 11.93 15.96
N ASP A 143 -6.62 12.62 15.90
CA ASP A 143 -7.93 12.07 16.24
C ASP A 143 -8.37 10.91 15.33
N GLU A 144 -8.15 10.98 14.01
CA GLU A 144 -8.48 9.89 13.09
C GLU A 144 -7.53 8.69 13.27
N VAL A 145 -6.25 8.92 13.57
CA VAL A 145 -5.29 7.86 13.88
C VAL A 145 -5.67 7.16 15.20
N GLU A 146 -5.99 7.92 16.24
CA GLU A 146 -6.43 7.39 17.53
C GLU A 146 -7.73 6.60 17.37
N ASN A 147 -8.68 7.10 16.58
CA ASN A 147 -9.92 6.37 16.27
C ASN A 147 -9.66 5.08 15.48
N LEU A 148 -8.73 5.08 14.51
CA LEU A 148 -8.37 3.87 13.77
C LEU A 148 -7.68 2.83 14.67
N ILE A 149 -6.78 3.25 15.56
CA ILE A 149 -6.11 2.36 16.51
C ILE A 149 -7.15 1.77 17.48
N ASN A 150 -8.00 2.61 18.07
CA ASN A 150 -9.03 2.18 19.02
C ASN A 150 -10.02 1.20 18.36
N ASN A 151 -10.48 1.51 17.14
CA ASN A 151 -11.37 0.61 16.39
C ASN A 151 -10.67 -0.71 16.05
N SER A 152 -9.39 -0.69 15.69
CA SER A 152 -8.63 -1.90 15.38
C SER A 152 -8.41 -2.77 16.62
N ILE A 153 -8.06 -2.18 17.76
CA ILE A 153 -7.91 -2.87 19.04
C ILE A 153 -9.25 -3.49 19.49
N GLN A 154 -10.36 -2.75 19.38
CA GLN A 154 -11.70 -3.25 19.69
C GLN A 154 -12.08 -4.43 18.79
N GLN A 155 -11.83 -4.34 17.48
CA GLN A 155 -12.08 -5.44 16.55
C GLN A 155 -11.22 -6.67 16.86
N MET A 156 -9.96 -6.48 17.26
CA MET A 156 -9.11 -7.60 17.68
C MET A 156 -9.67 -8.31 18.92
N PHE A 157 -10.14 -7.57 19.93
CA PHE A 157 -10.74 -8.18 21.12
C PHE A 157 -12.05 -8.91 20.81
N ILE A 158 -12.91 -8.31 19.98
CA ILE A 158 -14.15 -8.96 19.52
C ILE A 158 -13.83 -10.25 18.75
N GLN A 159 -12.85 -10.20 17.84
CA GLN A 159 -12.46 -11.36 17.04
C GLN A 159 -11.89 -12.49 17.91
N GLN A 160 -11.05 -12.16 18.89
CA GLN A 160 -10.52 -13.13 19.85
C GLN A 160 -11.64 -13.80 20.66
N GLU A 161 -12.62 -13.03 21.12
CA GLU A 161 -13.76 -13.59 21.87
C GLU A 161 -14.64 -14.47 20.98
N VAL A 162 -14.90 -14.06 19.74
CA VAL A 162 -15.64 -14.86 18.76
C VAL A 162 -14.93 -16.19 18.47
N ASP A 163 -13.61 -16.17 18.30
CA ASP A 163 -12.84 -17.38 18.01
C ASP A 163 -12.77 -18.30 19.24
N ARG A 164 -12.71 -17.74 20.45
CA ARG A 164 -12.84 -18.52 21.70
C ARG A 164 -14.20 -19.22 21.78
N LEU A 165 -15.29 -18.47 21.57
CA LEU A 165 -16.66 -18.99 21.61
C LEU A 165 -16.94 -20.02 20.51
N LYS A 166 -16.33 -19.86 19.33
CA LYS A 166 -16.40 -20.87 18.25
C LYS A 166 -15.72 -22.16 18.66
N LYS A 167 -14.52 -22.07 19.24
CA LYS A 167 -13.76 -23.24 19.69
C LYS A 167 -14.50 -23.99 20.81
N GLU A 168 -15.05 -23.25 21.76
CA GLU A 168 -15.90 -23.79 22.82
C GLU A 168 -17.16 -24.46 22.26
N ASN A 169 -17.84 -23.82 21.29
CA ASN A 169 -18.96 -24.44 20.58
C ASN A 169 -18.56 -25.71 19.82
N GLU A 170 -17.41 -25.74 19.15
CA GLU A 170 -16.92 -26.94 18.46
C GLU A 170 -16.63 -28.08 19.44
N GLU A 171 -16.07 -27.78 20.61
CA GLU A 171 -15.87 -28.78 21.67
C GLU A 171 -17.21 -29.30 22.21
N LEU A 172 -18.20 -28.43 22.44
CA LEU A 172 -19.55 -28.84 22.85
C LEU A 172 -20.26 -29.67 21.77
N ARG A 173 -20.13 -29.30 20.48
CA ARG A 173 -20.70 -30.08 19.37
C ARG A 173 -20.05 -31.46 19.22
N LYS A 174 -18.76 -31.61 19.56
CA LYS A 174 -18.11 -32.93 19.60
C LYS A 174 -18.75 -33.83 20.67
N PHE A 175 -19.24 -33.27 21.77
CA PHE A 175 -20.00 -34.02 22.79
C PHE A 175 -21.42 -34.38 22.32
N GLU A 176 -22.05 -33.55 21.49
CA GLU A 176 -23.41 -33.79 20.97
C GLU A 176 -23.50 -35.04 20.05
N PHE A 177 -22.38 -35.45 19.44
CA PHE A 177 -22.25 -36.66 18.62
C PHE A 177 -22.16 -37.98 19.40
N LEU A 178 -22.16 -37.96 20.74
CA LEU A 178 -22.26 -39.17 21.56
C LEU A 178 -23.70 -39.66 21.75
N SER A 179 -24.65 -39.10 21.01
CA SER A 179 -26.00 -39.64 20.90
C SER A 179 -25.92 -41.03 20.22
N PRO A 180 -26.14 -42.14 20.94
CA PRO A 180 -26.01 -43.48 20.37
C PRO A 180 -26.98 -43.63 19.18
N SER A 181 -26.49 -44.18 18.08
CA SER A 181 -27.34 -44.39 16.90
C SER A 181 -28.43 -45.41 17.23
N ARG A 182 -29.58 -45.31 16.55
CA ARG A 182 -30.74 -46.19 16.77
C ARG A 182 -30.37 -47.70 16.79
N ASN A 183 -29.36 -48.12 16.03
CA ASN A 183 -28.90 -49.50 15.94
C ASN A 183 -27.52 -49.78 16.60
N SER A 184 -26.89 -48.80 17.26
CA SER A 184 -25.67 -49.07 18.05
C SER A 184 -26.02 -49.80 19.34
N ASP A 185 -25.03 -50.42 19.97
CA ASP A 185 -25.22 -51.00 21.30
C ASP A 185 -25.54 -49.89 22.31
N CYS A 186 -26.42 -50.21 23.26
CA CYS A 186 -26.91 -49.23 24.21
C CYS A 186 -25.81 -48.90 25.25
N PRO A 187 -25.51 -47.62 25.49
CA PRO A 187 -24.42 -47.22 26.39
C PRO A 187 -24.67 -47.56 27.87
N CYS A 188 -25.88 -47.99 28.26
CA CYS A 188 -26.19 -48.44 29.62
C CYS A 188 -25.70 -49.86 29.95
N GLY A 189 -25.08 -50.58 28.99
CA GLY A 189 -24.50 -51.91 29.21
C GLY A 189 -25.50 -53.07 29.16
N SER A 190 -26.73 -52.84 28.68
CA SER A 190 -27.78 -53.86 28.58
C SER A 190 -27.57 -54.92 27.48
N SER A 191 -26.50 -54.80 26.69
CA SER A 191 -26.21 -55.61 25.50
C SER A 191 -27.30 -55.57 24.40
N GLN A 192 -28.28 -54.68 24.51
CA GLN A 192 -29.33 -54.46 23.51
C GLN A 192 -29.00 -53.27 22.60
N LYS A 193 -29.64 -53.20 21.43
CA LYS A 193 -29.54 -52.01 20.55
C LYS A 193 -30.26 -50.82 21.16
N TYR A 194 -29.74 -49.61 20.97
CA TYR A 194 -30.24 -48.38 21.60
C TYR A 194 -31.75 -48.17 21.44
N LYS A 195 -32.31 -48.41 20.23
CA LYS A 195 -33.76 -48.31 19.94
C LYS A 195 -34.67 -49.25 20.72
N ASN A 196 -34.12 -50.33 21.25
CA ASN A 196 -34.85 -51.35 22.00
C ASN A 196 -34.56 -51.23 23.50
N CYS A 197 -33.80 -50.21 23.93
CA CYS A 197 -33.42 -49.99 25.31
C CYS A 197 -33.65 -48.51 25.68
N CYS A 198 -32.60 -47.75 26.03
CA CYS A 198 -32.74 -46.36 26.48
C CYS A 198 -33.38 -45.41 25.44
N GLY A 199 -33.36 -45.76 24.16
CA GLY A 199 -34.00 -44.98 23.09
C GLY A 199 -35.51 -45.22 22.91
N GLN A 200 -36.16 -46.03 23.77
CA GLN A 200 -37.64 -46.17 23.76
C GLN A 200 -38.36 -45.07 24.55
N LEU A 201 -37.64 -44.30 25.36
CA LEU A 201 -38.20 -43.29 26.28
C LEU A 201 -38.17 -41.86 25.72
N ILE A 202 -37.84 -41.68 24.44
CA ILE A 202 -37.80 -40.38 23.74
C ILE A 202 -38.80 -40.39 22.60
#